data_AF-A0A2U9IT24-F1
#
_entry.id   AF-A0A2U9IT24-F1
#
_cell.length_a   1.000
_cell.length_b   1.000
_cell.length_c   1.000
_cell.angle_alpha   90.00
_cell.angle_beta   90.00
_cell.angle_gamma   90.00
#
_symmetry.space_group_name_H-M   'P 1'
#
loop_
_entity.id
_entity.type
_entity.pdbx_description
1 polymer ?
#
loop_
_entity_poly.entity_id
_entity_poly.type
_entity_poly.pdbx_seq_one_letter_code
_entity_poly.pdbx_strand_id
1 'polypeptide(L)'
;MLSYKGVQTKEYKILVIPIVILVVFMNPLVEEIQSINPVVFMLDHYAMFFAGAVIGYRMFKGSLISLIVGAIIAALWHFPIPFDLAGSYVTVRVLCELTLILGGILAGSYIPNMNLTIKITSLALYMLGDTVLSILFIIGDPAYSNEVFHSLNWGPSSLPLVGIVMFVVMNLVLVYTIARMMKNMAIF
;
A
#
# COMPACT_ATOMS: atom_id res chain seq x y z
N MET A 1 -27.18 -12.33 -5.82
CA MET A 1 -27.55 -10.93 -6.11
C MET A 1 -26.85 -10.03 -5.10
N LEU A 2 -25.80 -9.31 -5.51
CA LEU A 2 -25.13 -8.32 -4.67
C LEU A 2 -26.06 -7.11 -4.52
N SER A 3 -26.78 -7.00 -3.39
CA SER A 3 -27.63 -5.85 -3.10
C SER A 3 -26.75 -4.68 -2.67
N TYR A 4 -26.53 -3.73 -3.58
CA TYR A 4 -25.87 -2.46 -3.28
C TYR A 4 -26.85 -1.53 -2.53
N LYS A 5 -26.53 -1.22 -1.27
CA LYS A 5 -27.24 -0.21 -0.45
C LYS A 5 -26.27 0.91 -0.03
N GLY A 6 -25.79 1.70 -0.99
CA GLY A 6 -24.89 2.83 -0.73
C GLY A 6 -25.61 4.17 -0.73
N VAL A 7 -25.65 4.88 0.41
CA VAL A 7 -25.77 6.35 0.39
C VAL A 7 -24.38 6.89 0.12
N GLN A 8 -24.23 7.40 -1.10
CA GLN A 8 -23.08 8.10 -1.66
C GLN A 8 -22.99 9.49 -1.03
N THR A 9 -21.82 9.88 -0.53
CA THR A 9 -21.48 11.31 -0.62
C THR A 9 -21.04 11.54 -2.06
N LYS A 10 -21.85 12.23 -2.87
CA LYS A 10 -21.50 12.64 -4.26
C LYS A 10 -20.50 13.81 -4.28
N GLU A 11 -19.71 13.97 -3.22
CA GLU A 11 -18.74 15.04 -3.10
C GLU A 11 -17.42 14.61 -3.72
N TYR A 12 -17.30 14.78 -5.03
CA TYR A 12 -16.09 14.47 -5.80
C TYR A 12 -14.84 15.23 -5.31
N LYS A 13 -15.01 16.33 -4.55
CA LYS A 13 -13.93 17.06 -3.89
C LYS A 13 -13.09 16.17 -2.97
N ILE A 14 -13.66 15.09 -2.44
CA ILE A 14 -12.98 14.14 -1.56
C ILE A 14 -11.91 13.33 -2.34
N LEU A 15 -11.98 13.30 -3.67
CA LEU A 15 -11.03 12.59 -4.52
C LEU A 15 -9.77 13.41 -4.86
N VAL A 16 -9.68 14.68 -4.46
CA VAL A 16 -8.52 15.51 -4.78
C VAL A 16 -7.23 14.89 -4.23
N ILE A 17 -7.24 14.43 -2.98
CA ILE A 17 -6.05 13.81 -2.36
C ILE A 17 -5.60 12.54 -3.12
N PRO A 18 -6.45 11.50 -3.30
CA PRO A 18 -6.00 10.31 -4.03
C PRO A 18 -5.61 10.64 -5.48
N ILE A 19 -6.30 11.55 -6.17
CA ILE A 19 -5.92 11.95 -7.53
C ILE A 19 -4.54 12.61 -7.55
N VAL A 20 -4.25 13.53 -6.62
CA VAL A 20 -2.93 14.17 -6.53
C VAL A 20 -1.84 13.12 -6.28
N ILE A 21 -2.09 12.16 -5.39
CA ILE A 21 -1.14 11.05 -5.13
C ILE A 21 -0.88 10.27 -6.41
N LEU A 22 -1.94 9.86 -7.12
CA LEU A 22 -1.80 9.12 -8.38
C LEU A 22 -1.00 9.91 -9.43
N VAL A 23 -1.26 11.21 -9.59
CA VAL A 23 -0.53 12.05 -10.56
C VAL A 23 0.95 12.22 -10.17
N VAL A 24 1.24 12.40 -8.88
CA VAL A 24 2.61 12.60 -8.38
C VAL A 24 3.46 11.35 -8.54
N PHE A 25 2.87 10.17 -8.44
CA PHE A 25 3.61 8.90 -8.49
C PHE A 25 3.55 8.22 -9.86
N MET A 26 2.40 8.24 -10.55
CA MET A 26 2.24 7.66 -11.88
C MET A 26 2.58 8.68 -12.98
N ASN A 27 3.86 9.04 -13.09
CA ASN A 27 4.36 9.86 -14.19
C ASN A 27 5.73 9.39 -14.67
N PRO A 28 6.12 9.72 -15.92
CA PRO A 28 7.35 9.20 -16.52
C PRO A 28 8.63 9.45 -15.71
N LEU A 29 8.72 10.58 -15.00
CA LEU A 29 9.90 10.88 -14.19
C LEU A 29 10.02 9.95 -13.00
N VAL A 30 8.91 9.68 -12.32
CA VAL A 30 8.90 8.75 -11.19
C VAL A 30 9.12 7.32 -11.66
N GLU A 31 8.52 6.92 -12.79
CA GLU A 31 8.79 5.63 -13.43
C GLU A 31 10.27 5.38 -13.68
N GLU A 32 11.01 6.36 -14.20
CA GLU A 32 12.44 6.21 -14.43
C GLU A 32 13.21 6.04 -13.11
N ILE A 33 12.85 6.80 -12.08
CA ILE A 33 13.50 6.77 -10.77
C ILE A 33 13.22 5.45 -10.04
N GLN A 34 12.00 4.91 -10.13
CA GLN A 34 11.60 3.65 -9.49
C GLN A 34 12.45 2.46 -9.94
N SER A 35 13.02 2.50 -11.15
CA SER A 35 13.89 1.44 -11.68
C SER A 35 15.28 1.38 -11.05
N ILE A 36 15.70 2.44 -10.37
CA ILE A 36 17.06 2.61 -9.83
C ILE A 36 17.08 2.93 -8.34
N ASN A 37 15.96 3.41 -7.79
CA ASN A 37 15.85 3.82 -6.40
C ASN A 37 14.74 3.01 -5.70
N PRO A 38 15.11 1.99 -4.90
CA PRO A 38 14.12 1.13 -4.26
C PRO A 38 13.31 1.84 -3.16
N VAL A 39 13.75 3.00 -2.67
CA VAL A 39 12.97 3.81 -1.73
C VAL A 39 11.76 4.41 -2.44
N VAL A 40 11.96 4.97 -3.64
CA VAL A 40 10.88 5.57 -4.42
C VAL A 40 9.91 4.49 -4.88
N PHE A 41 10.43 3.33 -5.30
CA PHE A 41 9.63 2.16 -5.63
C PHE A 41 8.71 1.72 -4.47
N MET A 42 9.21 1.64 -3.25
CA MET A 42 8.37 1.27 -2.10
C MET A 42 7.40 2.37 -1.65
N LEU A 43 7.79 3.63 -1.74
CA LEU A 43 6.88 4.74 -1.46
C LEU A 43 5.72 4.78 -2.46
N ASP A 44 5.98 4.44 -3.72
CA ASP A 44 4.94 4.25 -4.73
C ASP A 44 3.93 3.18 -4.31
N HIS A 45 4.39 2.02 -3.83
CA HIS A 45 3.51 0.94 -3.39
C HIS A 45 2.51 1.41 -2.32
N TYR A 46 3.01 2.14 -1.33
CA TYR A 46 2.16 2.76 -0.31
C TYR A 46 1.20 3.78 -0.89
N ALA A 47 1.68 4.65 -1.77
CA ALA A 47 0.90 5.70 -2.40
C ALA A 47 -0.27 5.12 -3.22
N MET A 48 0.00 4.15 -4.08
CA MET A 48 -0.99 3.49 -4.94
C MET A 48 -2.06 2.78 -4.12
N PHE A 49 -1.64 1.95 -3.15
CA PHE A 49 -2.58 1.22 -2.31
C PHE A 49 -3.40 2.16 -1.43
N PHE A 50 -2.77 3.19 -0.85
CA PHE A 50 -3.47 4.18 -0.02
C PHE A 50 -4.47 5.02 -0.82
N ALA A 51 -4.09 5.51 -2.01
CA ALA A 51 -4.98 6.24 -2.89
C ALA A 51 -6.21 5.39 -3.25
N GLY A 52 -5.98 4.12 -3.61
CA GLY A 52 -7.03 3.14 -3.82
C GLY A 52 -7.92 2.97 -2.58
N ALA A 53 -7.34 2.81 -1.39
CA ALA A 53 -8.08 2.62 -0.14
C ALA A 53 -8.96 3.82 0.20
N VAL A 54 -8.49 5.05 -0.02
CA VAL A 54 -9.29 6.26 0.16
C VAL A 54 -10.47 6.30 -0.82
N ILE A 55 -10.25 5.98 -2.09
CA ILE A 55 -11.31 5.88 -3.11
C ILE A 55 -12.33 4.81 -2.69
N GLY A 56 -11.86 3.62 -2.35
CA GLY A 56 -12.66 2.50 -1.85
C GLY A 56 -13.56 2.90 -0.68
N TYR A 57 -12.97 3.46 0.36
CA TYR A 57 -13.64 3.88 1.60
C TYR A 57 -14.74 4.91 1.35
N ARG A 58 -14.53 5.84 0.42
CA ARG A 58 -15.46 6.95 0.16
C ARG A 58 -16.57 6.62 -0.84
N MET A 59 -16.28 5.77 -1.82
CA MET A 59 -17.16 5.56 -2.97
C MET A 59 -17.90 4.22 -2.96
N PHE A 60 -17.38 3.21 -2.25
CA PHE A 60 -17.87 1.84 -2.35
C PHE A 60 -18.24 1.25 -0.98
N LYS A 61 -19.05 0.18 -1.02
CA LYS A 61 -19.40 -0.65 0.13
C LYS A 61 -19.08 -2.10 -0.19
N GLY A 62 -17.89 -2.52 0.17
CA GLY A 62 -17.38 -3.87 -0.03
C GLY A 62 -17.85 -4.84 1.05
N SER A 63 -17.32 -6.05 0.96
CA SER A 63 -17.49 -7.13 1.93
C SER A 63 -16.15 -7.56 2.51
N LEU A 64 -16.16 -8.46 3.51
CA LEU A 64 -14.94 -9.04 4.04
C LEU A 64 -14.09 -9.72 2.96
N ILE A 65 -14.72 -10.27 1.92
CA ILE A 65 -14.02 -10.84 0.76
C ILE A 65 -13.24 -9.76 0.03
N SER A 66 -13.81 -8.56 -0.17
CA SER A 66 -13.10 -7.43 -0.78
C SER A 66 -11.85 -7.06 0.01
N LEU A 67 -11.93 -7.05 1.34
CA LEU A 67 -10.76 -6.83 2.20
C LEU A 67 -9.68 -7.88 1.99
N ILE A 68 -10.05 -9.17 2.04
CA ILE A 68 -9.10 -10.28 1.91
C ILE A 68 -8.43 -10.24 0.54
N VAL A 69 -9.19 -10.06 -0.54
CA VAL A 69 -8.64 -9.98 -1.90
C VAL A 69 -7.70 -8.78 -2.04
N GLY A 70 -8.09 -7.61 -1.51
CA GLY A 70 -7.24 -6.41 -1.52
C GLY A 70 -5.92 -6.62 -0.76
N ALA A 71 -5.97 -7.25 0.40
CA ALA A 71 -4.79 -7.56 1.20
C ALA A 71 -3.88 -8.60 0.52
N ILE A 72 -4.44 -9.61 -0.15
CA ILE A 72 -3.67 -10.60 -0.93
C ILE A 72 -2.93 -9.90 -2.07
N ILE A 73 -3.58 -8.98 -2.78
CA ILE A 73 -2.92 -8.23 -3.86
C ILE A 73 -1.73 -7.42 -3.31
N ALA A 74 -1.90 -6.73 -2.17
CA ALA A 74 -0.78 -6.03 -1.54
C ALA A 74 0.34 -6.99 -1.14
N ALA A 75 0.03 -8.09 -0.47
CA ALA A 75 1.04 -9.08 -0.05
C ALA A 75 1.77 -9.72 -1.23
N LEU A 76 1.09 -9.93 -2.37
CA LEU A 76 1.67 -10.53 -3.56
C LEU A 76 2.91 -9.78 -4.06
N TRP A 77 2.81 -8.45 -4.15
CA TRP A 77 3.90 -7.61 -4.67
C TRP A 77 5.08 -7.47 -3.73
N HIS A 78 4.92 -7.90 -2.48
CA HIS A 78 5.98 -7.96 -1.50
C HIS A 78 6.75 -9.28 -1.50
N PHE A 79 6.35 -10.28 -2.29
CA PHE A 79 7.16 -11.49 -2.47
C PHE A 79 8.35 -11.21 -3.40
N PRO A 80 9.50 -11.89 -3.20
CA PRO A 80 10.72 -11.62 -3.96
C PRO A 80 10.57 -11.59 -5.49
N ILE A 81 9.87 -12.58 -6.07
CA ILE A 81 9.73 -12.69 -7.53
C ILE A 81 8.85 -11.57 -8.11
N PRO A 82 7.59 -11.34 -7.64
CA PRO A 82 6.81 -10.19 -8.11
C PRO A 82 7.49 -8.84 -7.87
N PHE A 83 8.19 -8.71 -6.74
CA PHE A 83 8.95 -7.51 -6.38
C PHE A 83 10.05 -7.21 -7.40
N ASP A 84 10.89 -8.20 -7.73
CA ASP A 84 11.92 -8.07 -8.76
C ASP A 84 11.33 -7.68 -10.11
N LEU A 85 10.28 -8.37 -10.57
CA LEU A 85 9.70 -8.12 -11.88
C LEU A 85 9.14 -6.70 -11.99
N ALA A 86 8.43 -6.21 -10.98
CA ALA A 86 7.93 -4.84 -10.94
C ALA A 86 9.06 -3.81 -10.75
N GLY A 87 10.11 -4.15 -10.01
CA GLY A 87 11.30 -3.32 -9.84
C GLY A 87 12.10 -3.14 -11.13
N SER A 88 12.12 -4.16 -11.98
CA SER A 88 12.99 -4.22 -13.16
C SER A 88 12.29 -3.81 -14.47
N TYR A 89 11.00 -4.10 -14.63
CA TYR A 89 10.30 -3.93 -15.90
C TYR A 89 9.10 -2.99 -15.77
N VAL A 90 9.14 -1.87 -16.51
CA VAL A 90 8.08 -0.84 -16.51
C VAL A 90 6.69 -1.43 -16.81
N THR A 91 6.58 -2.39 -17.74
CA THR A 91 5.30 -3.02 -18.05
C THR A 91 4.71 -3.80 -16.88
N VAL A 92 5.56 -4.47 -16.10
CA VAL A 92 5.14 -5.18 -14.88
C VAL A 92 4.88 -4.19 -13.76
N ARG A 93 5.64 -3.09 -13.68
CA ARG A 93 5.41 -2.03 -12.70
C ARG A 93 4.06 -1.36 -12.86
N VAL A 94 3.68 -1.00 -14.08
CA VAL A 94 2.33 -0.48 -14.36
C VAL A 94 1.26 -1.48 -13.93
N LEU A 95 1.48 -2.79 -14.14
CA LEU A 95 0.57 -3.82 -13.63
C LEU A 95 0.53 -3.85 -12.09
N CYS A 96 1.69 -3.71 -11.43
CA CYS A 96 1.80 -3.59 -9.98
C CYS A 96 0.98 -2.41 -9.47
N GLU A 97 1.21 -1.21 -9.98
CA GLU A 97 0.51 0.01 -9.59
C GLU A 97 -1.00 -0.12 -9.78
N LEU A 98 -1.44 -0.55 -10.96
CA LEU A 98 -2.87 -0.73 -11.26
C LEU A 98 -3.51 -1.73 -10.32
N THR A 99 -2.84 -2.85 -10.05
CA THR A 99 -3.38 -3.87 -9.14
C THR A 99 -3.33 -3.41 -7.68
N LEU A 100 -2.32 -2.65 -7.25
CA LEU A 100 -2.26 -2.04 -5.91
C LEU A 100 -3.37 -1.00 -5.72
N ILE A 101 -3.67 -0.17 -6.72
CA ILE A 101 -4.81 0.75 -6.69
C ILE A 101 -6.11 -0.05 -6.53
N LEU A 102 -6.32 -1.09 -7.35
CA LEU A 102 -7.51 -1.94 -7.27
C LEU A 102 -7.62 -2.67 -5.92
N GLY A 103 -6.50 -3.21 -5.43
CA GLY A 103 -6.41 -3.86 -4.13
C GLY A 103 -6.73 -2.90 -3.00
N GLY A 104 -6.24 -1.67 -3.08
CA GLY A 104 -6.58 -0.56 -2.20
C GLY A 104 -8.08 -0.28 -2.23
N ILE A 105 -8.68 -0.11 -3.41
CA ILE A 105 -10.14 0.12 -3.56
C ILE A 105 -10.94 -0.99 -2.89
N LEU A 106 -10.57 -2.25 -3.14
CA LEU A 106 -11.22 -3.41 -2.55
C LEU A 106 -11.11 -3.41 -1.02
N ALA A 107 -9.91 -3.22 -0.47
CA ALA A 107 -9.69 -3.16 0.97
C ALA A 107 -10.42 -1.98 1.63
N GLY A 108 -10.27 -0.79 1.07
CA GLY A 108 -10.88 0.45 1.53
C GLY A 108 -12.40 0.38 1.54
N SER A 109 -13.01 -0.25 0.54
CA SER A 109 -14.47 -0.36 0.42
C SER A 109 -15.16 -1.08 1.57
N TYR A 110 -14.45 -1.94 2.30
CA TYR A 110 -15.02 -2.67 3.44
C TYR A 110 -14.84 -1.93 4.77
N ILE A 111 -13.91 -0.96 4.87
CA ILE A 111 -13.62 -0.20 6.10
C ILE A 111 -14.87 0.39 6.77
N PRO A 112 -15.86 0.97 6.05
CA PRO A 112 -17.06 1.51 6.68
C PRO A 112 -17.92 0.47 7.40
N ASN A 113 -17.86 -0.80 6.97
CA ASN A 113 -18.64 -1.91 7.49
C ASN A 113 -17.90 -2.70 8.59
N MET A 114 -16.61 -2.40 8.83
CA MET A 114 -15.82 -3.11 9.83
C MET A 114 -16.26 -2.73 11.25
N ASN A 115 -16.45 -3.74 12.11
CA ASN A 115 -16.50 -3.52 13.55
C ASN A 115 -15.09 -3.18 14.08
N LEU A 116 -15.00 -2.75 15.35
CA LEU A 116 -13.74 -2.34 15.96
C LEU A 116 -12.69 -3.45 15.93
N THR A 117 -13.10 -4.70 16.22
CA THR A 117 -12.21 -5.86 16.21
C THR A 117 -11.55 -6.04 14.85
N ILE A 118 -12.32 -6.02 13.76
CA ILE A 118 -11.79 -6.17 12.40
C ILE A 118 -10.83 -5.01 12.08
N LYS A 119 -11.16 -3.75 12.45
CA LYS A 119 -10.25 -2.62 12.21
C LYS A 119 -8.90 -2.79 12.91
N ILE A 120 -8.91 -3.18 14.19
CA ILE A 120 -7.70 -3.40 14.98
C ILE A 120 -6.91 -4.57 14.41
N THR A 121 -7.57 -5.70 14.11
CA THR A 121 -6.91 -6.88 13.54
C THR A 121 -6.31 -6.57 12.18
N SER A 122 -7.04 -5.87 11.29
CA SER A 122 -6.52 -5.48 9.98
C SER A 122 -5.32 -4.55 10.10
N LEU A 123 -5.36 -3.57 11.01
CA LEU A 123 -4.23 -2.69 11.29
C LEU A 123 -3.02 -3.48 11.81
N ALA A 124 -3.23 -4.40 12.76
CA ALA A 124 -2.17 -5.23 13.32
C ALA A 124 -1.54 -6.15 12.27
N LEU A 125 -2.34 -6.77 11.39
CA LEU A 125 -1.85 -7.61 10.29
C LEU A 125 -1.05 -6.80 9.26
N TYR A 126 -1.52 -5.60 8.92
CA TYR A 126 -0.79 -4.66 8.07
C TYR A 126 0.57 -4.33 8.69
N MET A 127 0.59 -3.88 9.94
CA MET A 127 1.83 -3.53 10.64
C MET A 127 2.78 -4.72 10.73
N LEU A 128 2.27 -5.93 10.98
CA LEU A 128 3.08 -7.14 11.06
C LEU A 128 3.76 -7.46 9.72
N GLY A 129 3.00 -7.45 8.61
CA GLY A 129 3.52 -7.73 7.28
C GLY A 129 4.63 -6.74 6.88
N ASP A 130 4.37 -5.45 7.04
CA ASP A 130 5.34 -4.40 6.72
C ASP A 130 6.55 -4.43 7.64
N THR A 131 6.38 -4.77 8.92
CA THR A 131 7.51 -4.91 9.85
C THR A 131 8.41 -6.06 9.43
N VAL A 132 7.83 -7.21 9.04
CA VAL A 132 8.61 -8.35 8.55
C VAL A 132 9.41 -7.94 7.32
N LEU A 133 8.77 -7.33 6.31
CA LEU A 133 9.46 -6.90 5.10
C LEU A 133 10.52 -5.81 5.37
N SER A 134 10.20 -4.84 6.23
CA SER A 134 11.13 -3.78 6.64
C SER A 134 12.38 -4.37 7.30
N ILE A 135 12.24 -5.40 8.15
CA ILE A 135 13.39 -6.10 8.73
C ILE A 135 14.23 -6.76 7.64
N LEU A 136 13.63 -7.45 6.66
CA LEU A 136 14.35 -8.05 5.53
C LEU A 136 15.14 -7.00 4.75
N PHE A 137 14.57 -5.82 4.53
CA PHE A 137 15.29 -4.73 3.88
C PHE A 137 16.40 -4.12 4.77
N ILE A 138 16.18 -3.97 6.08
CA ILE A 138 17.18 -3.45 7.02
C ILE A 138 18.42 -4.33 7.07
N ILE A 139 18.25 -5.66 7.04
CA ILE A 139 19.38 -6.59 7.02
C ILE A 139 20.00 -6.75 5.61
N GLY A 140 19.43 -6.09 4.61
CA GLY A 140 19.88 -6.19 3.22
C GLY A 140 19.68 -7.58 2.63
N ASP A 141 18.53 -8.21 2.84
CA ASP A 141 18.24 -9.56 2.35
C ASP A 141 18.50 -9.66 0.83
N PRO A 142 19.42 -10.55 0.39
CA PRO A 142 19.77 -10.73 -1.01
C PRO A 142 18.56 -11.02 -1.92
N ALA A 143 17.49 -11.62 -1.38
CA ALA A 143 16.26 -11.94 -2.11
C ALA A 143 15.54 -10.73 -2.70
N TYR A 144 15.88 -9.50 -2.30
CA TYR A 144 15.29 -8.27 -2.83
C TYR A 144 16.32 -7.36 -3.53
N SER A 145 17.42 -7.96 -3.98
CA SER A 145 18.54 -7.24 -4.58
C SER A 145 19.08 -7.95 -5.82
N ASN A 146 20.00 -7.26 -6.50
CA ASN A 146 20.69 -7.77 -7.67
C ASN A 146 21.68 -8.92 -7.40
N GLU A 147 21.87 -9.34 -6.15
CA GLU A 147 22.65 -10.54 -5.82
C GLU A 147 21.91 -11.82 -6.22
N VAL A 148 20.58 -11.87 -6.02
CA VAL A 148 19.74 -13.00 -6.41
C VAL A 148 19.04 -12.71 -7.74
N PHE A 149 18.54 -11.49 -7.92
CA PHE A 149 17.79 -11.08 -9.10
C PHE A 149 18.55 -10.02 -9.90
N HIS A 150 19.45 -10.45 -10.79
CA HIS A 150 20.33 -9.58 -11.57
C HIS A 150 19.61 -8.55 -12.48
N SER A 151 18.29 -8.68 -12.66
CA SER A 151 17.43 -7.71 -13.33
C SER A 151 17.27 -6.39 -12.55
N LEU A 152 17.42 -6.42 -11.22
CA LEU A 152 17.37 -5.23 -10.37
C LEU A 152 18.61 -4.36 -10.55
N ASN A 153 18.42 -3.04 -10.53
CA ASN A 153 19.54 -2.07 -10.60
C ASN A 153 20.08 -1.64 -9.23
N TRP A 154 19.70 -2.35 -8.17
CA TRP A 154 20.10 -2.03 -6.81
C TRP A 154 20.62 -3.25 -6.06
N GLY A 155 21.66 -3.03 -5.25
CA GLY A 155 22.27 -4.07 -4.43
C GLY A 155 21.78 -4.05 -2.97
N PRO A 156 22.23 -4.99 -2.13
CA PRO A 156 21.82 -5.05 -0.73
C PRO A 156 22.06 -3.76 0.04
N SER A 157 23.13 -3.03 -0.29
CA SER A 157 23.50 -1.78 0.40
C SER A 157 22.47 -0.66 0.31
N SER A 158 21.55 -0.68 -0.67
CA SER A 158 20.48 0.32 -0.78
C SER A 158 19.22 -0.05 0.01
N LEU A 159 19.03 -1.33 0.36
CA LEU A 159 17.83 -1.82 1.03
C LEU A 159 17.66 -1.29 2.46
N PRO A 160 18.70 -1.08 3.29
CA PRO A 160 18.50 -0.63 4.66
C PRO A 160 17.73 0.68 4.76
N LEU A 161 17.98 1.62 3.85
CA LEU A 161 17.24 2.88 3.81
C LEU A 161 15.76 2.65 3.47
N VAL A 162 15.45 1.71 2.57
CA VAL A 162 14.07 1.33 2.23
C VAL A 162 13.35 0.83 3.47
N GLY A 163 13.95 -0.11 4.19
CA GLY A 163 13.37 -0.67 5.41
C GLY A 163 13.15 0.39 6.49
N ILE A 164 14.08 1.33 6.69
CA ILE A 164 13.92 2.46 7.62
C ILE A 164 12.77 3.38 7.20
N VAL A 165 12.70 3.74 5.91
CA VAL A 165 11.62 4.61 5.39
C VAL A 165 10.25 3.94 5.56
N MET A 166 10.13 2.66 5.20
CA MET A 166 8.93 1.88 5.44
C MET A 166 8.53 1.90 6.92
N PHE A 167 9.50 1.68 7.81
CA PHE A 167 9.28 1.70 9.25
C PHE A 167 8.72 3.04 9.74
N VAL A 168 9.27 4.15 9.26
CA VAL A 168 8.78 5.49 9.61
C VAL A 168 7.35 5.71 9.07
N VAL A 169 7.09 5.37 7.81
CA VAL A 169 5.77 5.54 7.18
C VAL A 169 4.70 4.74 7.93
N MET A 170 4.93 3.46 8.21
CA MET A 170 3.95 2.62 8.91
C MET A 170 3.67 3.12 10.33
N ASN A 171 4.69 3.63 11.05
CA ASN A 171 4.51 4.20 12.38
C ASN A 171 3.73 5.52 12.36
N LEU A 172 3.93 6.37 11.35
CA LEU A 172 3.11 7.58 11.17
C LEU A 172 1.63 7.20 10.95
N VAL A 173 1.36 6.20 10.12
CA VAL A 173 0.00 5.68 9.90
C VAL A 173 -0.60 5.12 11.20
N LEU A 174 0.17 4.35 11.96
CA LEU A 174 -0.25 3.79 13.24
C LEU A 174 -0.62 4.89 14.25
N VAL A 175 0.30 5.84 14.47
CA VAL A 175 0.09 6.96 15.42
C VAL A 175 -1.12 7.78 15.00
N TYR A 176 -1.24 8.13 13.71
CA TYR A 176 -2.41 8.86 13.21
C TYR A 176 -3.72 8.09 13.44
N THR A 177 -3.73 6.78 13.14
CA THR A 177 -4.91 5.94 13.28
C THR A 177 -5.34 5.80 14.73
N ILE A 178 -4.40 5.51 15.64
CA ILE A 178 -4.66 5.43 17.08
C ILE A 178 -5.18 6.78 17.60
N ALA A 179 -4.50 7.88 17.30
CA ALA A 179 -4.92 9.21 17.75
C ALA A 179 -6.35 9.54 17.27
N ARG A 180 -6.69 9.16 16.03
CA ARG A 180 -8.04 9.37 15.48
C ARG A 180 -9.07 8.46 16.14
N MET A 181 -8.74 7.22 16.43
CA MET A 181 -9.61 6.28 17.15
C MET A 181 -9.89 6.79 18.57
N MET A 182 -8.86 7.21 19.30
CA MET A 182 -8.99 7.77 20.66
C MET A 182 -9.88 9.01 20.67
N LYS A 183 -9.70 9.93 19.72
CA LYS A 183 -10.52 11.14 19.60
C LYS A 183 -11.99 10.83 19.29
N ASN A 184 -12.26 9.87 18.41
CA ASN A 184 -13.63 9.48 18.06
C ASN A 184 -14.33 8.67 19.18
N MET A 185 -13.57 8.01 20.05
CA MET A 185 -14.08 7.26 21.19
C MET A 185 -14.32 8.12 22.44
N ALA A 186 -14.08 9.43 22.39
CA ALA A 186 -14.22 10.35 23.53
C ALA A 186 -13.58 9.81 24.82
N ILE A 187 -12.31 9.39 24.73
CA ILE A 187 -11.50 9.14 25.93
C ILE A 187 -10.94 10.46 26.49
N PHE A 188 -11.14 11.59 25.79
CA PHE A 188 -11.07 12.97 26.30
C PHE A 188 -12.07 13.86 25.55
#